data_AF-A0AAJ1BTI7-F1
#
_entry.id   AF-A0AAJ1BTI7-F1
#
_cell.length_a   1.000
_cell.length_b   1.000
_cell.length_c   1.000
_cell.angle_alpha   90.00
_cell.angle_beta   90.00
_cell.angle_gamma   90.00
#
_symmetry.space_group_name_H-M   'P 1'
#
loop_
_entity.id
_entity.type
_entity.pdbx_description
1 polymer ?
#
loop_
_entity_poly.entity_id
_entity_poly.type
_entity_poly.pdbx_seq_one_letter_code
_entity_poly.pdbx_strand_id
1 'polypeptide(L)'
;MSDDAYEPMDHIDWDLIDKDHTIEWLVHLCEVFNRGKVANQWTNWPEDFFWEPPLSTITEEHGQMWLHVAALICQSPGITVSSNDISVTGRFGSEFKIKMMSDLSDWSEIEHTQGVDCVPEELHHLLKEYGNYIPDPVYLCWECPRGTPMPVGLYSLLLAMLDETKVWEYLLDYIATECRGCHDTGFHHREDYLRQPGRAPGSLVGWDQFRPPYRSVEKD
;
A
#
# COMPACT_ATOMS: atom_id res chain seq x y z
N MET A 1 -39.03 26.90 -2.00
CA MET A 1 -38.36 25.70 -2.51
C MET A 1 -37.83 25.02 -1.27
N SER A 2 -38.34 23.84 -0.91
CA SER A 2 -37.74 23.05 0.15
C SER A 2 -36.31 22.78 -0.28
N ASP A 3 -35.34 23.09 0.57
CA ASP A 3 -34.10 22.32 0.54
C ASP A 3 -34.57 20.90 0.88
N ASP A 4 -34.74 20.06 -0.15
CA ASP A 4 -34.92 18.64 0.07
C ASP A 4 -33.65 18.19 0.78
N ALA A 5 -33.78 17.95 2.09
CA ALA A 5 -32.67 17.56 2.93
C ALA A 5 -32.08 16.28 2.34
N TYR A 6 -30.77 16.27 2.11
CA TYR A 6 -30.06 15.12 1.56
C TYR A 6 -30.37 13.87 2.40
N GLU A 7 -30.95 12.85 1.77
CA GLU A 7 -31.30 11.58 2.41
C GLU A 7 -30.32 10.50 1.91
N PRO A 8 -29.39 10.01 2.76
CA PRO A 8 -28.34 9.06 2.35
C PRO A 8 -28.89 7.83 1.62
N MET A 9 -30.05 7.31 2.05
CA MET A 9 -30.69 6.12 1.50
C MET A 9 -30.96 6.21 -0.01
N ASP A 10 -31.34 7.40 -0.49
CA ASP A 10 -31.67 7.63 -1.90
C ASP A 10 -30.42 7.64 -2.80
N HIS A 11 -29.24 7.62 -2.20
CA HIS A 11 -27.95 7.74 -2.87
C HIS A 11 -27.04 6.52 -2.66
N ILE A 12 -27.50 5.51 -1.93
CA ILE A 12 -26.84 4.21 -1.87
C ILE A 12 -26.96 3.57 -3.26
N ASP A 13 -25.81 3.37 -3.90
CA ASP A 13 -25.68 2.48 -5.04
C ASP A 13 -25.90 1.02 -4.60
N TRP A 14 -27.13 0.55 -4.79
CA TRP A 14 -27.54 -0.80 -4.45
C TRP A 14 -26.98 -1.86 -5.42
N ASP A 15 -26.39 -1.47 -6.56
CA ASP A 15 -25.72 -2.43 -7.44
C ASP A 15 -24.43 -2.98 -6.80
N LEU A 16 -23.90 -2.30 -5.77
CA LEU A 16 -22.77 -2.77 -4.97
C LEU A 16 -23.17 -3.72 -3.84
N ILE A 17 -24.46 -4.03 -3.64
CA ILE A 17 -24.91 -4.87 -2.51
C ILE A 17 -24.31 -6.28 -2.54
N ASP A 18 -24.04 -6.84 -3.72
CA ASP A 18 -23.38 -8.14 -3.86
C ASP A 18 -21.90 -8.12 -3.40
N LYS A 19 -21.37 -6.92 -3.11
CA LYS A 19 -20.02 -6.67 -2.60
C LYS A 19 -20.04 -6.12 -1.16
N ASP A 20 -21.11 -6.35 -0.41
CA ASP A 20 -21.33 -5.82 0.95
C ASP A 20 -20.24 -6.12 1.98
N HIS A 21 -19.35 -7.07 1.71
CA HIS A 21 -18.20 -7.45 2.55
C HIS A 21 -16.86 -6.86 2.08
N THR A 22 -16.88 -5.94 1.10
CA THR A 22 -15.67 -5.37 0.49
C THR A 22 -15.34 -3.97 1.01
N ILE A 23 -14.08 -3.55 0.84
CA ILE A 23 -13.67 -2.17 1.11
C ILE A 23 -14.38 -1.16 0.19
N GLU A 24 -14.71 -1.53 -1.06
CA GLU A 24 -15.50 -0.68 -1.96
C GLU A 24 -16.86 -0.33 -1.34
N TRP A 25 -17.57 -1.32 -0.79
CA TRP A 25 -18.85 -1.10 -0.12
C TRP A 25 -18.72 -0.24 1.13
N LEU A 26 -17.70 -0.51 1.97
CA LEU A 26 -17.42 0.31 3.15
C LEU A 26 -17.20 1.79 2.76
N VAL A 27 -16.33 2.05 1.78
CA VAL A 27 -15.99 3.40 1.33
C VAL A 27 -17.21 4.11 0.77
N HIS A 28 -18.00 3.41 -0.06
CA HIS A 28 -19.24 3.92 -0.63
C HIS A 28 -20.24 4.34 0.44
N LEU A 29 -20.55 3.47 1.40
CA LEU A 29 -21.47 3.81 2.49
C LEU A 29 -20.96 4.98 3.32
N CYS A 30 -19.66 5.01 3.65
CA CYS A 30 -19.07 6.12 4.41
C CYS A 30 -19.19 7.44 3.65
N GLU A 31 -18.98 7.46 2.33
CA GLU A 31 -19.16 8.63 1.48
C GLU A 31 -20.62 9.10 1.47
N VAL A 32 -21.55 8.18 1.20
CA VAL A 32 -22.97 8.50 1.11
C VAL A 32 -23.49 9.10 2.42
N PHE A 33 -23.10 8.57 3.58
CA PHE A 33 -23.53 9.06 4.89
C PHE A 33 -22.83 10.33 5.38
N ASN A 34 -21.71 10.71 4.75
CA ASN A 34 -20.94 11.91 5.09
C ASN A 34 -20.84 12.90 3.92
N ARG A 35 -21.65 12.72 2.87
CA ARG A 35 -21.61 13.54 1.65
C ARG A 35 -21.78 15.02 1.98
N GLY A 36 -21.01 15.85 1.28
CA GLY A 36 -21.00 17.31 1.49
C GLY A 36 -20.18 17.78 2.69
N LYS A 37 -19.61 16.87 3.49
CA LYS A 37 -18.67 17.19 4.57
C LYS A 37 -17.22 17.02 4.12
N VAL A 38 -16.33 17.88 4.63
CA VAL A 38 -14.87 17.70 4.49
C VAL A 38 -14.38 16.54 5.36
N ALA A 39 -13.23 15.92 5.03
CA ALA A 39 -12.80 14.64 5.64
C ALA A 39 -12.74 14.65 7.17
N ASN A 40 -12.26 15.75 7.75
CA ASN A 40 -12.15 15.90 9.20
C ASN A 40 -13.49 16.10 9.92
N GLN A 41 -14.61 16.14 9.19
CA GLN A 41 -15.97 16.24 9.71
C GLN A 41 -16.77 14.95 9.51
N TRP A 42 -16.16 13.89 8.97
CA TRP A 42 -16.82 12.60 8.82
C TRP A 42 -16.95 11.93 10.19
N THR A 43 -18.19 11.74 10.62
CA THR A 43 -18.57 11.23 11.95
C THR A 43 -19.70 10.21 11.88
N ASN A 44 -20.39 10.11 10.74
CA ASN A 44 -21.54 9.23 10.59
C ASN A 44 -21.03 7.85 10.16
N TRP A 45 -21.08 6.88 11.07
CA TRP A 45 -20.74 5.48 10.80
C TRP A 45 -22.02 4.72 10.38
N PRO A 46 -22.07 4.10 9.19
CA PRO A 46 -23.29 3.47 8.66
C PRO A 46 -23.46 2.03 9.19
N GLU A 47 -23.47 1.85 10.51
CA GLU A 47 -23.47 0.53 11.17
C GLU A 47 -24.63 -0.38 10.72
N ASP A 48 -25.81 0.20 10.51
CA ASP A 48 -27.05 -0.52 10.15
C ASP A 48 -26.98 -1.20 8.76
N PHE A 49 -25.95 -0.94 7.96
CA PHE A 49 -25.78 -1.46 6.59
C PHE A 49 -24.65 -2.49 6.47
N PHE A 50 -24.04 -2.87 7.59
CA PHE A 50 -23.05 -3.92 7.66
C PHE A 50 -23.71 -5.22 8.12
N TRP A 51 -24.20 -5.98 7.15
CA TRP A 51 -25.01 -7.19 7.40
C TRP A 51 -24.13 -8.40 7.72
N GLU A 52 -23.01 -8.54 7.02
CA GLU A 52 -22.11 -9.69 7.16
C GLU A 52 -20.75 -9.31 7.78
N PRO A 53 -20.11 -10.23 8.53
CA PRO A 53 -18.71 -10.10 8.87
C PRO A 53 -17.86 -10.00 7.60
N PRO A 54 -16.78 -9.20 7.60
CA PRO A 54 -16.12 -8.59 8.76
C PRO A 54 -16.69 -7.24 9.20
N LEU A 55 -17.46 -6.56 8.35
CA LEU A 55 -17.85 -5.16 8.58
C LEU A 55 -18.70 -4.98 9.83
N SER A 56 -19.61 -5.92 10.10
CA SER A 56 -20.46 -5.92 11.29
C SER A 56 -19.69 -6.10 12.62
N THR A 57 -18.39 -6.41 12.56
CA THR A 57 -17.54 -6.65 13.74
C THR A 57 -16.58 -5.50 14.05
N ILE A 58 -16.58 -4.44 13.24
CA ILE A 58 -15.74 -3.26 13.43
C ILE A 58 -16.22 -2.52 14.70
N THR A 59 -15.32 -2.36 15.67
CA THR A 59 -15.60 -1.59 16.90
C THR A 59 -15.75 -0.09 16.59
N GLU A 60 -16.42 0.67 17.46
CA GLU A 60 -16.58 2.14 17.29
C GLU A 60 -15.22 2.86 17.09
N GLU A 61 -14.21 2.50 17.88
CA GLU A 61 -12.85 3.05 17.77
C GLU A 61 -12.22 2.76 16.40
N HIS A 62 -12.37 1.53 15.90
CA HIS A 62 -11.91 1.17 14.56
C HIS A 62 -12.76 1.86 13.48
N GLY A 63 -14.07 2.01 13.71
CA GLY A 63 -15.01 2.67 12.80
C GLY A 63 -14.63 4.12 12.54
N GLN A 64 -14.22 4.87 13.56
CA GLN A 64 -13.73 6.24 13.37
C GLN A 64 -12.47 6.29 12.50
N MET A 65 -11.53 5.35 12.68
CA MET A 65 -10.35 5.29 11.83
C MET A 65 -10.69 4.84 10.40
N TRP A 66 -11.65 3.94 10.24
CA TRP A 66 -12.18 3.56 8.93
C TRP A 66 -12.83 4.73 8.21
N LEU A 67 -13.53 5.63 8.92
CA LEU A 67 -14.02 6.89 8.34
C LEU A 67 -12.87 7.75 7.81
N HIS A 68 -11.74 7.82 8.52
CA HIS A 68 -10.56 8.53 8.03
C HIS A 68 -9.95 7.88 6.77
N VAL A 69 -9.89 6.55 6.72
CA VAL A 69 -9.48 5.81 5.52
C VAL A 69 -10.42 6.09 4.35
N ALA A 70 -11.73 5.92 4.54
CA ALA A 70 -12.73 6.16 3.50
C ALA A 70 -12.71 7.61 3.01
N ALA A 71 -12.60 8.57 3.92
CA ALA A 71 -12.51 9.99 3.58
C ALA A 71 -11.24 10.28 2.76
N LEU A 72 -10.09 9.69 3.13
CA LEU A 72 -8.85 9.81 2.37
C LEU A 72 -9.00 9.26 0.96
N ILE A 73 -9.60 8.08 0.82
CA ILE A 73 -9.86 7.44 -0.48
C ILE A 73 -10.75 8.33 -1.35
N CYS A 74 -11.89 8.80 -0.82
CA CYS A 74 -12.85 9.60 -1.59
C CYS A 74 -12.31 10.99 -2.00
N GLN A 75 -11.42 11.57 -1.19
CA GLN A 75 -10.92 12.94 -1.42
C GLN A 75 -9.58 12.98 -2.15
N SER A 76 -8.92 11.83 -2.32
CA SER A 76 -7.66 11.72 -3.03
C SER A 76 -7.91 11.27 -4.47
N PRO A 77 -7.74 12.14 -5.48
CA PRO A 77 -7.95 11.75 -6.88
C PRO A 77 -6.96 10.67 -7.36
N GLY A 78 -5.85 10.47 -6.63
CA GLY A 78 -4.88 9.42 -6.89
C GLY A 78 -5.26 8.06 -6.31
N ILE A 79 -6.37 7.91 -5.58
CA ILE A 79 -6.80 6.61 -5.03
C ILE A 79 -8.06 6.13 -5.75
N THR A 80 -8.06 4.88 -6.18
CA THR A 80 -9.24 4.20 -6.70
C THR A 80 -9.43 2.87 -5.99
N VAL A 81 -10.69 2.45 -5.86
CA VAL A 81 -11.08 1.21 -5.18
C VAL A 81 -12.05 0.44 -6.05
N SER A 82 -11.84 -0.86 -6.18
CA SER A 82 -12.74 -1.79 -6.86
C SER A 82 -12.72 -3.12 -6.11
N SER A 83 -13.85 -3.54 -5.57
CA SER A 83 -13.99 -4.66 -4.65
C SER A 83 -13.00 -4.53 -3.49
N ASN A 84 -11.98 -5.39 -3.44
CA ASN A 84 -10.91 -5.35 -2.44
C ASN A 84 -9.59 -4.82 -2.96
N ASP A 85 -9.52 -4.44 -4.24
CA ASP A 85 -8.33 -3.90 -4.85
C ASP A 85 -8.32 -2.38 -4.70
N ILE A 86 -7.23 -1.84 -4.15
CA ILE A 86 -6.98 -0.41 -4.00
C ILE A 86 -5.77 -0.07 -4.86
N SER A 87 -5.93 0.89 -5.77
CA SER A 87 -4.83 1.43 -6.58
C SER A 87 -4.54 2.86 -6.16
N VAL A 88 -3.26 3.17 -5.96
CA VAL A 88 -2.77 4.48 -5.54
C VAL A 88 -1.76 4.99 -6.56
N THR A 89 -2.08 6.08 -7.23
CA THR A 89 -1.14 6.89 -8.01
C THR A 89 -0.57 7.97 -7.09
N GLY A 90 0.73 7.87 -6.80
CA GLY A 90 1.42 8.84 -5.97
C GLY A 90 1.72 10.15 -6.68
N ARG A 91 2.32 11.09 -5.94
CA ARG A 91 2.57 12.47 -6.39
C ARG A 91 3.57 12.60 -7.56
N PHE A 92 4.41 11.59 -7.81
CA PHE A 92 5.36 11.55 -8.91
C PHE A 92 4.94 10.59 -10.03
N GLY A 93 3.75 9.99 -9.93
CA GLY A 93 3.16 9.15 -10.97
C GLY A 93 3.44 7.65 -10.82
N SER A 94 4.03 7.21 -9.70
CA SER A 94 4.14 5.78 -9.40
C SER A 94 2.76 5.22 -9.07
N GLU A 95 2.41 4.07 -9.63
CA GLU A 95 1.17 3.36 -9.30
C GLU A 95 1.47 2.15 -8.42
N PHE A 96 0.86 2.12 -7.24
CA PHE A 96 0.90 1.02 -6.29
C PHE A 96 -0.46 0.35 -6.24
N LYS A 97 -0.47 -0.98 -6.10
CA LYS A 97 -1.71 -1.74 -5.89
C LYS A 97 -1.58 -2.54 -4.61
N ILE A 98 -2.65 -2.53 -3.82
CA ILE A 98 -2.83 -3.39 -2.67
C ILE A 98 -4.16 -4.08 -2.78
N LYS A 99 -4.26 -5.28 -2.22
CA LYS A 99 -5.51 -6.03 -2.18
C LYS A 99 -5.85 -6.38 -0.75
N MET A 100 -6.97 -5.87 -0.26
CA MET A 100 -7.49 -6.20 1.05
C MET A 100 -7.88 -7.68 1.13
N MET A 101 -7.61 -8.31 2.26
CA MET A 101 -8.21 -9.60 2.59
C MET A 101 -9.73 -9.45 2.72
N SER A 102 -10.49 -10.50 2.41
CA SER A 102 -11.96 -10.46 2.45
C SER A 102 -12.53 -10.14 3.82
N ASP A 103 -11.77 -10.40 4.89
CA ASP A 103 -12.14 -10.08 6.27
C ASP A 103 -11.61 -8.70 6.73
N LEU A 104 -11.00 -7.92 5.82
CA LEU A 104 -10.38 -6.63 6.08
C LEU A 104 -9.39 -6.63 7.26
N SER A 105 -8.88 -7.81 7.64
CA SER A 105 -7.94 -7.95 8.76
C SER A 105 -6.53 -7.56 8.37
N ASP A 106 -6.22 -7.62 7.08
CA ASP A 106 -4.93 -7.30 6.50
C ASP A 106 -5.08 -6.96 5.01
N TRP A 107 -3.98 -6.56 4.39
CA TRP A 107 -3.83 -6.50 2.93
C TRP A 107 -2.75 -7.47 2.47
N SER A 108 -2.89 -7.98 1.26
CA SER A 108 -1.83 -8.71 0.59
C SER A 108 -0.79 -7.75 0.01
N GLU A 109 0.25 -8.35 -0.54
CA GLU A 109 1.42 -7.73 -1.17
C GLU A 109 1.12 -6.41 -1.89
N ILE A 110 2.02 -5.44 -1.71
CA ILE A 110 2.06 -4.23 -2.55
C ILE A 110 2.69 -4.62 -3.88
N GLU A 111 1.95 -4.45 -4.96
CA GLU A 111 2.44 -4.56 -6.32
C GLU A 111 2.81 -3.17 -6.85
N HIS A 112 4.01 -3.06 -7.43
CA HIS A 112 4.40 -1.94 -8.28
C HIS A 112 5.00 -2.51 -9.56
N THR A 113 4.72 -1.88 -10.70
CA THR A 113 5.15 -2.37 -12.04
C THR A 113 6.18 -1.46 -12.70
N GLN A 114 6.62 -0.42 -11.99
CA GLN A 114 7.46 0.63 -12.54
C GLN A 114 8.94 0.41 -12.22
N GLY A 115 9.78 0.67 -13.23
CA GLY A 115 11.24 0.65 -13.13
C GLY A 115 11.86 2.01 -12.74
N VAL A 116 13.13 2.21 -13.11
CA VAL A 116 13.99 3.35 -12.71
C VAL A 116 13.40 4.73 -12.97
N ASP A 117 12.62 4.87 -14.04
CA ASP A 117 12.06 6.15 -14.46
C ASP A 117 11.00 6.70 -13.49
N CYS A 118 10.49 5.88 -12.57
CA CYS A 118 9.48 6.29 -11.59
C CYS A 118 10.06 6.64 -10.21
N VAL A 119 11.38 6.54 -10.03
CA VAL A 119 11.99 6.99 -8.77
C VAL A 119 12.01 8.51 -8.71
N PRO A 120 11.51 9.10 -7.61
CA PRO A 120 11.58 10.54 -7.38
C PRO A 120 13.00 11.07 -7.55
N GLU A 121 13.17 12.18 -8.26
CA GLU A 121 14.48 12.81 -8.49
C GLU A 121 15.26 13.04 -7.19
N GLU A 122 14.54 13.35 -6.12
CA GLU A 122 15.09 13.56 -4.78
C GLU A 122 15.83 12.32 -4.25
N LEU A 123 15.43 11.11 -4.65
CA LEU A 123 16.03 9.83 -4.26
C LEU A 123 17.08 9.32 -5.26
N HIS A 124 17.37 10.05 -6.34
CA HIS A 124 18.38 9.63 -7.33
C HIS A 124 19.79 9.53 -6.75
N HIS A 125 20.07 10.23 -5.65
CA HIS A 125 21.35 10.08 -4.93
C HIS A 125 21.47 8.69 -4.31
N LEU A 126 20.39 8.15 -3.73
CA LEU A 126 20.33 6.79 -3.21
C LEU A 126 20.48 5.78 -4.36
N LEU A 127 19.76 5.98 -5.47
CA LEU A 127 19.93 5.14 -6.66
C LEU A 127 21.39 5.08 -7.12
N LYS A 128 22.07 6.24 -7.20
CA LYS A 128 23.48 6.32 -7.61
C LYS A 128 24.42 5.62 -6.63
N GLU A 129 24.20 5.77 -5.32
CA GLU A 129 24.92 5.03 -4.29
C GLU A 129 24.71 3.52 -4.46
N TYR A 130 23.50 3.14 -4.88
CA TYR A 130 23.03 1.76 -4.94
C TYR A 130 23.19 1.09 -6.30
N GLY A 131 23.84 1.75 -7.27
CA GLY A 131 24.17 1.19 -8.57
C GLY A 131 23.02 1.20 -9.59
N ASN A 132 22.05 2.10 -9.42
CA ASN A 132 20.86 2.28 -10.27
C ASN A 132 20.01 1.01 -10.42
N TYR A 133 20.06 0.13 -9.42
CA TYR A 133 19.24 -1.07 -9.39
C TYR A 133 17.88 -0.77 -8.77
N ILE A 134 16.82 -1.16 -9.48
CA ILE A 134 15.47 -1.19 -8.93
C ILE A 134 14.93 -2.60 -9.05
N PRO A 135 14.42 -3.16 -7.95
CA PRO A 135 13.76 -4.44 -8.00
C PRO A 135 12.42 -4.30 -8.75
N ASP A 136 12.18 -5.18 -9.73
CA ASP A 136 10.96 -5.22 -10.56
C ASP A 136 10.63 -6.69 -10.89
N PRO A 137 9.37 -7.14 -10.79
CA PRO A 137 8.30 -6.62 -9.94
C PRO A 137 8.54 -7.03 -8.49
N VAL A 138 8.38 -6.10 -7.54
CA VAL A 138 8.44 -6.43 -6.11
C VAL A 138 7.05 -6.58 -5.55
N TYR A 139 6.85 -7.71 -4.90
CA TYR A 139 5.78 -7.93 -3.96
C TYR A 139 6.33 -7.56 -2.58
N LEU A 140 6.00 -6.37 -2.08
CA LEU A 140 6.41 -5.97 -0.74
C LEU A 140 5.42 -6.51 0.29
N CYS A 141 5.92 -7.29 1.25
CA CYS A 141 5.20 -7.58 2.48
C CYS A 141 5.32 -6.38 3.44
N TRP A 142 4.62 -5.30 3.12
CA TRP A 142 4.46 -4.18 4.06
C TRP A 142 3.31 -4.51 5.02
N GLU A 143 3.59 -5.28 6.05
CA GLU A 143 2.59 -5.68 7.03
C GLU A 143 2.24 -4.51 7.97
N CYS A 144 0.99 -4.47 8.43
CA CYS A 144 0.60 -3.61 9.55
C CYS A 144 1.45 -3.97 10.79
N PRO A 145 2.10 -3.01 11.48
CA PRO A 145 2.90 -3.33 12.66
C PRO A 145 2.06 -4.05 13.72
N ARG A 146 2.60 -5.10 14.33
CA ARG A 146 1.88 -5.92 15.33
C ARG A 146 1.26 -5.04 16.43
N GLY A 147 -0.03 -5.23 16.66
CA GLY A 147 -0.79 -4.49 17.67
C GLY A 147 -1.31 -3.13 17.20
N THR A 148 -1.04 -2.74 15.96
CA THR A 148 -1.66 -1.56 15.33
C THR A 148 -3.02 -1.97 14.76
N PRO A 149 -4.11 -1.25 15.05
CA PRO A 149 -5.38 -1.48 14.38
C PRO A 149 -5.22 -1.39 12.87
N MET A 150 -5.79 -2.35 12.14
CA MET A 150 -5.71 -2.41 10.68
C MET A 150 -6.01 -1.04 10.01
N PRO A 151 -7.12 -0.32 10.31
CA PRO A 151 -7.40 0.93 9.62
C PRO A 151 -6.35 2.03 9.86
N VAL A 152 -5.60 1.99 10.97
CA VAL A 152 -4.48 2.92 11.21
C VAL A 152 -3.30 2.58 10.30
N GLY A 153 -3.00 1.29 10.17
CA GLY A 153 -1.95 0.80 9.27
C GLY A 153 -2.25 1.15 7.82
N LEU A 154 -3.47 0.86 7.36
CA LEU A 154 -3.92 1.17 6.01
C LEU A 154 -3.88 2.68 5.73
N TYR A 155 -4.39 3.51 6.65
CA TYR A 155 -4.34 4.97 6.49
C TYR A 155 -2.90 5.47 6.29
N SER A 156 -1.98 4.97 7.12
CA SER A 156 -0.57 5.35 7.07
C SER A 156 0.10 4.87 5.77
N LEU A 157 -0.25 3.67 5.31
CA LEU A 157 0.23 3.12 4.05
C LEU A 157 -0.23 3.94 2.85
N LEU A 158 -1.52 4.29 2.79
CA LEU A 158 -2.07 5.12 1.72
C LEU A 158 -1.40 6.50 1.66
N LEU A 159 -1.14 7.13 2.81
CA LEU A 159 -0.39 8.38 2.87
C LEU A 159 1.06 8.22 2.36
N ALA A 160 1.73 7.12 2.73
CA ALA A 160 3.08 6.84 2.26
C ALA A 160 3.12 6.61 0.73
N MET A 161 2.14 5.90 0.18
CA MET A 161 1.99 5.69 -1.26
C MET A 161 1.69 6.97 -2.03
N LEU A 162 0.83 7.84 -1.48
CA LEU A 162 0.54 9.15 -2.07
C LEU A 162 1.78 10.06 -2.10
N ASP A 163 2.60 10.05 -1.04
CA ASP A 163 3.85 10.80 -1.00
C ASP A 163 4.97 10.18 -1.86
N GLU A 164 4.91 8.86 -2.07
CA GLU A 164 5.89 7.99 -2.74
C GLU A 164 7.27 7.89 -2.09
N THR A 165 7.78 8.97 -1.50
CA THR A 165 9.18 9.05 -1.05
C THR A 165 9.53 7.93 -0.07
N LYS A 166 8.65 7.67 0.91
CA LYS A 166 8.85 6.62 1.92
C LYS A 166 8.72 5.22 1.37
N VAL A 167 7.84 5.01 0.38
CA VAL A 167 7.72 3.71 -0.29
C VAL A 167 8.97 3.44 -1.12
N TRP A 168 9.49 4.45 -1.83
CA TRP A 168 10.72 4.32 -2.60
C TRP A 168 11.97 4.17 -1.73
N GLU A 169 12.10 4.92 -0.63
CA GLU A 169 13.19 4.70 0.35
C GLU A 169 13.20 3.23 0.81
N TYR A 170 12.03 2.71 1.19
CA TYR A 170 11.88 1.31 1.59
C TYR A 170 12.21 0.33 0.45
N LEU A 171 11.73 0.57 -0.78
CA LEU A 171 12.03 -0.27 -1.94
C LEU A 171 13.53 -0.31 -2.26
N LEU A 172 14.22 0.83 -2.18
CA LEU A 172 15.64 0.96 -2.49
C LEU A 172 16.55 0.28 -1.44
N ASP A 173 16.03 0.05 -0.24
CA ASP A 173 16.66 -0.76 0.81
C ASP A 173 16.63 -2.26 0.50
N TYR A 174 15.90 -2.73 -0.51
CA TYR A 174 15.94 -4.11 -0.95
C TYR A 174 16.78 -4.30 -2.22
N ILE A 175 17.41 -5.46 -2.32
CA ILE A 175 18.12 -5.91 -3.52
C ILE A 175 17.59 -7.30 -3.90
N ALA A 176 17.23 -7.50 -5.17
CA ALA A 176 16.94 -8.85 -5.62
C ALA A 176 18.24 -9.61 -5.78
N THR A 177 18.19 -10.88 -5.44
CA THR A 177 19.33 -11.77 -5.46
C THR A 177 18.92 -13.11 -6.03
N GLU A 178 19.85 -13.73 -6.73
CA GLU A 178 19.77 -15.08 -7.26
C GLU A 178 20.81 -15.94 -6.54
N CYS A 179 20.38 -17.08 -5.99
CA CYS A 179 21.28 -18.07 -5.43
C CYS A 179 22.07 -18.77 -6.56
N ARG A 180 23.41 -18.71 -6.52
CA ARG A 180 24.30 -19.36 -7.49
C ARG A 180 24.22 -20.90 -7.46
N GLY A 181 23.73 -21.49 -6.38
CA GLY A 181 23.65 -22.94 -6.21
C GLY A 181 22.36 -23.55 -6.74
N CYS A 182 21.21 -22.97 -6.37
CA CYS A 182 19.89 -23.47 -6.76
C CYS A 182 19.15 -22.59 -7.77
N HIS A 183 19.72 -21.44 -8.14
CA HIS A 183 19.11 -20.43 -9.02
C HIS A 183 17.78 -19.85 -8.49
N ASP A 184 17.51 -20.04 -7.20
CA ASP A 184 16.34 -19.46 -6.56
C ASP A 184 16.50 -17.95 -6.40
N THR A 185 15.44 -17.21 -6.70
CA THR A 185 15.43 -15.74 -6.70
C THR A 185 14.62 -15.21 -5.53
N GLY A 186 15.15 -14.22 -4.82
CA GLY A 186 14.45 -13.57 -3.72
C GLY A 186 14.98 -12.18 -3.43
N PHE A 187 14.33 -11.50 -2.49
CA PHE A 187 14.73 -10.16 -2.05
C PHE A 187 15.46 -10.24 -0.71
N HIS A 188 16.53 -9.46 -0.58
CA HIS A 188 17.22 -9.27 0.69
C HIS A 188 17.23 -7.79 1.04
N HIS A 189 17.00 -7.50 2.31
CA HIS A 189 17.32 -6.19 2.85
C HIS A 189 18.82 -5.93 2.64
N ARG A 190 19.17 -4.73 2.21
CA ARG A 190 20.53 -4.37 1.79
C ARG A 190 21.53 -4.50 2.93
N GLU A 191 21.15 -4.14 4.16
CA GLU A 191 22.02 -4.39 5.31
C GLU A 191 22.36 -5.87 5.47
N ASP A 192 21.38 -6.76 5.33
CA ASP A 192 21.58 -8.20 5.48
C ASP A 192 22.40 -8.76 4.33
N TYR A 193 22.17 -8.24 3.12
CA TYR A 193 22.99 -8.55 1.95
C TYR A 193 24.46 -8.10 2.13
N LEU A 194 24.70 -6.93 2.71
CA LEU A 194 26.05 -6.42 2.99
C LEU A 194 26.71 -7.12 4.19
N ARG A 195 25.93 -7.60 5.15
CA ARG A 195 26.39 -8.43 6.27
C ARG A 195 26.72 -9.87 5.86
N GLN A 196 26.38 -10.30 4.64
CA GLN A 196 26.80 -11.60 4.15
C GLN A 196 28.34 -11.71 4.23
N PRO A 197 28.88 -12.75 4.90
CA PRO A 197 30.32 -12.91 5.04
C PRO A 197 30.97 -12.99 3.64
N GLY A 198 31.88 -12.05 3.37
CA GLY A 198 32.54 -11.88 2.07
C GLY A 198 32.47 -10.46 1.45
N ARG A 199 31.57 -9.56 1.89
CA ARG A 199 31.54 -8.15 1.42
C ARG A 199 32.25 -7.14 2.34
N ALA A 200 32.56 -7.52 3.58
CA ALA A 200 33.39 -6.70 4.46
C ALA A 200 34.87 -6.75 4.01
N PRO A 201 35.60 -5.61 3.95
CA PRO A 201 37.02 -5.62 3.63
C PRO A 201 37.77 -6.48 4.67
N GLY A 202 38.28 -7.65 4.25
CA GLY A 202 39.09 -8.56 5.08
C GLY A 202 38.39 -9.80 5.65
N SER A 203 37.15 -10.10 5.28
CA SER A 203 36.48 -11.34 5.71
C SER A 203 36.91 -12.54 4.85
N LEU A 204 37.74 -13.42 5.43
CA LEU A 204 38.05 -14.73 4.88
C LEU A 204 36.97 -15.74 5.32
N VAL A 205 36.39 -16.45 4.33
CA VAL A 205 35.56 -17.66 4.40
C VAL A 205 34.01 -17.50 4.38
N GLY A 206 33.43 -17.84 3.21
CA GLY A 206 32.05 -18.29 2.90
C GLY A 206 30.96 -17.24 3.11
N TRP A 207 30.17 -16.78 2.13
CA TRP A 207 29.43 -17.51 1.09
C TRP A 207 29.11 -16.56 -0.08
N ASP A 208 29.74 -16.81 -1.23
CA ASP A 208 29.53 -16.13 -2.54
C ASP A 208 28.19 -16.51 -3.22
N GLN A 209 27.17 -16.86 -2.44
CA GLN A 209 26.00 -17.56 -2.95
C GLN A 209 24.97 -16.67 -3.63
N PHE A 210 24.88 -15.39 -3.32
CA PHE A 210 23.81 -14.54 -3.84
C PHE A 210 24.37 -13.43 -4.72
N ARG A 211 24.00 -13.44 -6.01
CA ARG A 211 24.35 -12.39 -6.97
C ARG A 211 23.10 -11.60 -7.36
N PRO A 212 23.20 -10.29 -7.63
CA PRO A 212 22.11 -9.59 -8.30
C PRO A 212 21.84 -10.27 -9.65
N PRO A 213 20.57 -10.50 -10.03
CA PRO A 213 20.23 -11.17 -11.29
C PRO A 213 20.63 -10.34 -12.52
N TYR A 214 20.79 -9.02 -12.36
CA TYR A 214 21.23 -8.11 -13.42
C TYR A 214 22.63 -7.57 -13.09
N ARG A 215 23.50 -7.51 -14.10
CA ARG A 215 24.77 -6.76 -13.97
C ARG A 215 24.40 -5.29 -13.80
N SER A 216 24.97 -4.66 -12.78
CA SER A 216 24.98 -3.20 -12.64
C SER A 216 25.30 -2.60 -14.00
N VAL A 217 24.49 -1.64 -14.46
CA VAL A 217 24.72 -0.94 -15.72
C VAL A 217 26.17 -0.43 -15.67
N GLU A 218 27.02 -0.94 -16.57
CA GLU A 218 28.37 -0.43 -16.72
C GLU A 218 28.23 1.06 -17.04
N LYS A 219 28.85 1.91 -16.23
CA LYS A 219 28.85 3.36 -16.44
C LYS A 219 29.42 3.64 -17.82
N ASP A 220 28.65 4.34 -18.66
CA ASP A 220 29.20 5.12 -19.78
C ASP A 220 30.05 6.30 -19.25
#